data_AF-A0A528M6P1-F1
#
_entry.id   AF-A0A528M6P1-F1
#
_cell.length_a   1.000
_cell.length_b   1.000
_cell.length_c   1.000
_cell.angle_alpha   90.00
_cell.angle_beta   90.00
_cell.angle_gamma   90.00
#
_symmetry.space_group_name_H-M   'P 1'
#
loop_
_entity.id
_entity.type
_entity.pdbx_description
1 polymer ?
#
loop_
_entity_poly.entity_id
_entity_poly.type
_entity_poly.pdbx_seq_one_letter_code
_entity_poly.pdbx_strand_id
1 'polypeptide(L)'
;MADRPILFSGPMVRALLASTKTQTRRVIGPDFRKVDWTDPDTNCQTCKGNAYWGKTMSSWTRCPACVRPRTDRFAVGDRLYVREHWRTESHAYDDLAPSDMDADYPVIYDADADWSLNKSVGRFRQGMHMPRWASRLTLIVRAVRVQRLQDIGEEDAIAEGCAPLGSEFLIPGQYLYSDPSKPRTAISATSAYESLWNQINEARGYGWDANPWVVAVAFTVEHRNIDQVPA
;
A
#
# COMPACT_ATOMS: atom_id res chain seq x y z
N MET A 1 7.59 9.36 15.55
CA MET A 1 7.38 9.87 14.20
C MET A 1 8.62 9.58 13.37
N ALA A 2 8.44 8.97 12.21
CA ALA A 2 9.52 8.63 11.30
C ALA A 2 9.14 8.92 9.84
N ASP A 3 10.15 9.19 9.03
CA ASP A 3 10.01 9.36 7.59
C ASP A 3 10.37 8.07 6.87
N ARG A 4 9.48 7.54 6.03
CA ARG A 4 9.71 6.27 5.32
C ARG A 4 9.22 6.29 3.87
N PRO A 5 9.87 5.55 2.95
CA PRO A 5 9.33 5.37 1.60
C PRO A 5 8.12 4.45 1.60
N ILE A 6 7.18 4.70 0.69
CA ILE A 6 6.11 3.75 0.35
C ILE A 6 5.91 3.65 -1.18
N LEU A 7 5.97 2.43 -1.72
CA LEU A 7 5.83 2.18 -3.17
C LEU A 7 4.38 2.01 -3.58
N PHE A 8 3.87 2.87 -4.46
CA PHE A 8 2.53 2.77 -5.08
C PHE A 8 2.64 2.57 -6.60
N SER A 9 1.66 1.85 -7.17
CA SER A 9 1.51 1.70 -8.62
C SER A 9 0.87 2.95 -9.23
N GLY A 10 0.98 3.14 -10.55
CA GLY A 10 0.37 4.27 -11.26
C GLY A 10 -1.13 4.45 -10.96
N PRO A 11 -1.98 3.39 -11.01
CA PRO A 11 -3.38 3.50 -10.61
C PRO A 11 -3.59 3.95 -9.16
N MET A 12 -2.77 3.50 -8.22
CA MET A 12 -2.85 3.92 -6.82
C MET A 12 -2.44 5.39 -6.63
N VAL A 13 -1.43 5.85 -7.36
CA VAL A 13 -1.02 7.27 -7.35
C VAL A 13 -2.11 8.15 -7.93
N ARG A 14 -2.72 7.76 -9.05
CA ARG A 14 -3.87 8.49 -9.61
C ARG A 14 -5.03 8.59 -8.59
N ALA A 15 -5.29 7.52 -7.84
CA ALA A 15 -6.30 7.54 -6.78
C ALA A 15 -5.91 8.47 -5.60
N LEU A 16 -4.62 8.57 -5.26
CA LEU A 16 -4.14 9.57 -4.30
C LEU A 16 -4.35 10.99 -4.81
N LEU A 17 -3.96 11.26 -6.05
CA LEU A 17 -4.11 12.58 -6.68
C LEU A 17 -5.58 12.99 -6.79
N ALA A 18 -6.47 12.03 -7.06
CA ALA A 18 -7.91 12.22 -7.07
C ALA A 18 -8.55 12.27 -5.66
N SER A 19 -7.76 12.15 -4.60
CA SER A 19 -8.24 12.09 -3.20
C SER A 19 -9.24 10.96 -2.91
N THR A 20 -9.27 9.92 -3.74
CA THR A 20 -10.16 8.76 -3.55
C THR A 20 -9.51 7.65 -2.73
N LYS A 21 -8.16 7.64 -2.64
CA LYS A 21 -7.41 6.72 -1.78
C LYS A 21 -6.88 7.43 -0.54
N THR A 22 -7.32 6.98 0.63
CA THR A 22 -6.93 7.52 1.96
C THR A 22 -6.44 6.43 2.91
N GLN A 23 -6.42 5.17 2.45
CA GLN A 23 -5.96 4.01 3.19
C GLN A 23 -5.16 3.07 2.30
N THR A 24 -4.22 2.33 2.90
CA THR A 24 -3.54 1.21 2.24
C THR A 24 -3.27 0.05 3.19
N ARG A 25 -3.53 -1.17 2.75
CA ARG A 25 -3.15 -2.41 3.43
C ARG A 25 -1.85 -2.98 2.90
N ARG A 26 -1.03 -3.51 3.80
CA ARG A 26 0.18 -4.27 3.48
C ARG A 26 0.17 -5.60 4.22
N VAL A 27 0.48 -6.68 3.50
CA VAL A 27 0.66 -8.03 4.07
C VAL A 27 1.72 -7.97 5.17
N ILE A 28 1.39 -8.45 6.36
CA ILE A 28 2.38 -8.72 7.41
C ILE A 28 2.98 -10.09 7.13
N GLY A 29 4.10 -10.09 6.40
CA GLY A 29 4.82 -11.29 5.99
C GLY A 29 6.28 -11.30 6.48
N PRO A 30 7.11 -12.24 5.98
CA PRO A 30 8.52 -12.41 6.41
C PRO A 30 9.37 -11.14 6.28
N ASP A 31 9.02 -10.25 5.34
CA ASP A 31 9.72 -8.98 5.10
C ASP A 31 9.52 -7.95 6.22
N PHE A 32 8.62 -8.20 7.17
CA PHE A 32 8.48 -7.38 8.37
C PHE A 32 9.58 -7.76 9.35
N ARG A 33 10.65 -6.96 9.36
CA ARG A 33 11.87 -7.13 10.18
C ARG A 33 11.64 -7.38 11.67
N LYS A 34 10.47 -6.99 12.21
CA LYS A 34 10.04 -7.23 13.59
C LYS A 34 8.53 -7.53 13.60
N VAL A 35 8.19 -8.81 13.54
CA VAL A 35 6.84 -9.27 13.89
C VAL A 35 6.93 -9.95 15.24
N ASP A 36 6.54 -9.21 16.27
CA ASP A 36 6.30 -9.81 17.58
C ASP A 36 4.83 -10.23 17.64
N TRP A 37 4.61 -11.47 18.00
CA TRP A 37 3.27 -11.98 18.24
C TRP A 37 2.90 -11.66 19.69
N THR A 38 1.95 -10.75 19.88
CA THR A 38 1.41 -10.44 21.20
C THR A 38 0.24 -11.36 21.48
N ASP A 39 0.12 -11.85 22.71
CA ASP A 39 -1.08 -12.51 23.20
C ASP A 39 -2.12 -11.41 23.54
N PRO A 40 -3.25 -11.25 22.80
CA PRO A 40 -4.34 -10.39 23.22
C PRO A 40 -5.29 -11.14 24.16
N ASP A 41 -5.83 -10.37 25.10
CA ASP A 41 -6.89 -10.71 26.05
C ASP A 41 -6.66 -11.96 26.90
N THR A 42 -6.32 -11.70 28.18
CA THR A 42 -6.53 -12.62 29.31
C THR A 42 -7.99 -13.09 29.46
N ASN A 43 -8.91 -12.58 28.63
CA ASN A 43 -10.34 -12.86 28.67
C ASN A 43 -10.84 -13.72 27.50
N CYS A 44 -9.96 -14.29 26.67
CA CYS A 44 -10.39 -15.22 25.63
C CYS A 44 -11.14 -16.43 26.23
N GLN A 45 -12.40 -16.60 25.84
CA GLN A 45 -13.28 -17.66 26.35
C GLN A 45 -12.74 -19.06 26.06
N THR A 46 -11.97 -19.23 24.98
CA THR A 46 -11.38 -20.49 24.55
C THR A 46 -10.16 -20.88 25.38
N CYS A 47 -9.34 -19.92 25.80
CA CYS A 47 -8.09 -20.18 26.53
C CYS A 47 -8.15 -19.77 28.01
N LYS A 48 -9.26 -19.17 28.45
CA LYS A 48 -9.55 -18.72 29.84
C LYS A 48 -8.37 -17.97 30.49
N GLY A 49 -7.71 -17.13 29.72
CA GLY A 49 -6.56 -16.33 30.19
C GLY A 49 -5.22 -17.05 30.23
N ASN A 50 -5.14 -18.30 29.76
CA ASN A 50 -3.88 -18.99 29.53
C ASN A 50 -3.59 -19.04 28.03
N ALA A 51 -2.72 -18.17 27.52
CA ALA A 51 -2.43 -18.04 26.08
C ALA A 51 -1.74 -19.30 25.47
N TYR A 52 -1.54 -20.34 26.27
CA TYR A 52 -0.76 -21.51 25.95
C TYR A 52 -1.55 -22.82 26.09
N TRP A 53 -1.39 -23.71 25.11
CA TRP A 53 -1.88 -25.10 25.16
C TRP A 53 -0.69 -26.07 25.12
N GLY A 54 -0.59 -26.99 26.10
CA GLY A 54 0.33 -28.15 26.05
C GLY A 54 1.05 -28.50 27.37
N LYS A 55 0.90 -29.75 27.82
CA LYS A 55 1.61 -30.35 28.96
C LYS A 55 2.99 -30.89 28.52
N THR A 56 4.03 -30.05 28.48
CA THR A 56 5.47 -30.41 28.69
C THR A 56 6.36 -29.18 28.42
N MET A 57 7.45 -29.03 29.19
CA MET A 57 8.32 -27.84 29.27
C MET A 57 9.01 -27.35 27.96
N SER A 58 8.73 -27.92 26.79
CA SER A 58 9.51 -27.65 25.55
C SER A 58 8.69 -27.24 24.32
N SER A 59 7.36 -27.10 24.40
CA SER A 59 6.54 -26.72 23.24
C SER A 59 5.31 -25.92 23.66
N TRP A 60 5.51 -24.62 23.87
CA TRP A 60 4.43 -23.68 24.13
C TRP A 60 3.76 -23.32 22.79
N THR A 61 2.65 -23.98 22.46
CA THR A 61 1.83 -23.57 21.29
C THR A 61 0.90 -22.44 21.70
N ARG A 62 1.06 -21.27 21.09
CA ARG A 62 0.19 -20.11 21.36
C ARG A 62 -1.18 -20.29 20.71
N CYS A 63 -2.23 -19.81 21.37
CA CYS A 63 -3.59 -19.89 20.85
C CYS A 63 -3.76 -19.02 19.59
N PRO A 64 -4.08 -19.57 18.40
CA PRO A 64 -4.21 -18.78 17.17
C PRO A 64 -5.28 -17.70 17.21
N ALA A 65 -6.31 -17.88 18.05
CA ALA A 65 -7.36 -16.88 18.29
C ALA A 65 -6.90 -15.73 19.21
N CYS A 66 -5.87 -15.98 20.02
CA CYS A 66 -5.26 -15.03 20.94
C CYS A 66 -3.86 -14.66 20.46
N VAL A 67 -3.59 -14.66 19.16
CA VAL A 67 -2.28 -14.25 18.65
C VAL A 67 -2.52 -13.27 17.53
N ARG A 68 -2.10 -12.02 17.76
CA ARG A 68 -2.13 -10.98 16.74
C ARG A 68 -0.69 -10.58 16.44
N PRO A 69 -0.31 -10.44 15.16
CA PRO A 69 0.99 -9.92 14.85
C PRO A 69 1.02 -8.45 15.23
N ARG A 70 2.11 -8.00 15.82
CA ARG A 70 2.42 -6.60 16.01
C ARG A 70 3.45 -6.20 14.97
N THR A 71 3.30 -5.01 14.43
CA THR A 71 4.29 -4.40 13.53
C THR A 71 4.62 -3.00 14.03
N ASP A 72 5.90 -2.65 14.02
CA ASP A 72 6.41 -1.30 14.30
C ASP A 72 6.74 -0.53 13.01
N ARG A 73 6.38 -1.09 11.85
CA ARG A 73 6.69 -0.52 10.53
C ARG A 73 5.99 0.82 10.30
N PHE A 74 4.79 0.99 10.88
CA PHE A 74 3.99 2.21 10.78
C PHE A 74 3.44 2.58 12.15
N ALA A 75 3.48 3.86 12.47
CA ALA A 75 2.90 4.47 13.66
C ALA A 75 2.12 5.74 13.26
N VAL A 76 1.13 6.08 14.07
CA VAL A 76 0.40 7.36 13.92
C VAL A 76 1.39 8.52 14.00
N GLY A 77 1.22 9.49 13.10
CA GLY A 77 2.11 10.64 12.94
C GLY A 77 3.27 10.40 11.97
N ASP A 78 3.59 9.17 11.58
CA ASP A 78 4.64 8.92 10.60
C ASP A 78 4.33 9.58 9.25
N ARG A 79 5.39 9.96 8.53
CA ARG A 79 5.32 10.61 7.22
C ARG A 79 5.87 9.67 6.16
N LEU A 80 5.07 9.36 5.16
CA LEU A 80 5.41 8.41 4.11
C LEU A 80 5.56 9.13 2.78
N TYR A 81 6.76 9.18 2.22
CA TYR A 81 6.94 9.74 0.88
C TYR A 81 6.67 8.68 -0.19
N VAL A 82 5.82 9.01 -1.15
CA VAL A 82 5.37 8.08 -2.18
C VAL A 82 6.48 7.87 -3.20
N ARG A 83 6.76 6.60 -3.49
CA ARG A 83 7.62 6.16 -4.59
C ARG A 83 6.73 5.63 -5.70
N GLU A 84 6.92 6.15 -6.91
CA GLU A 84 6.18 5.76 -8.11
C GLU A 84 7.12 5.57 -9.31
N HIS A 85 6.63 4.99 -10.40
CA HIS A 85 7.41 4.90 -11.63
C HIS A 85 7.65 6.30 -12.22
N TRP A 86 8.87 6.52 -12.69
CA TRP A 86 9.30 7.85 -13.14
C TRP A 86 10.32 7.75 -14.26
N ARG A 87 10.56 8.89 -14.91
CA ARG A 87 11.55 9.10 -15.96
C ARG A 87 12.17 10.48 -15.81
N THR A 88 13.25 10.69 -16.52
CA THR A 88 13.79 12.03 -16.77
C THR A 88 13.21 12.60 -18.05
N GLU A 89 13.24 13.93 -18.21
CA GLU A 89 12.73 14.57 -19.43
C GLU A 89 13.54 14.25 -20.69
N SER A 90 14.78 13.75 -20.53
CA SER A 90 15.73 13.53 -21.62
C SER A 90 16.56 12.26 -21.40
N HIS A 91 16.94 11.64 -22.51
CA HIS A 91 17.90 10.52 -22.58
C HIS A 91 19.31 10.89 -22.13
N ALA A 92 19.66 12.19 -22.11
CA ALA A 92 20.96 12.67 -21.65
C ALA A 92 21.27 12.26 -20.19
N TYR A 93 20.23 11.92 -19.43
CA TYR A 93 20.34 11.51 -18.03
C TYR A 93 20.24 9.99 -17.82
N ASP A 94 20.18 9.18 -18.88
CA ASP A 94 19.98 7.73 -18.78
C ASP A 94 21.17 7.03 -18.12
N ASP A 95 22.39 7.55 -18.31
CA ASP A 95 23.60 6.99 -17.71
C ASP A 95 23.78 7.38 -16.23
N LEU A 96 23.00 8.34 -15.71
CA LEU A 96 23.04 8.73 -14.31
C LEU A 96 22.27 7.74 -13.42
N ALA A 97 22.90 7.33 -12.31
CA ALA A 97 22.20 6.61 -11.27
C ALA A 97 21.29 7.58 -10.49
N PRO A 98 20.13 7.13 -9.97
CA PRO A 98 19.25 7.99 -9.17
C PRO A 98 19.91 8.62 -7.94
N SER A 99 20.98 8.00 -7.42
CA SER A 99 21.78 8.51 -6.30
C SER A 99 22.66 9.70 -6.67
N ASP A 100 22.97 9.85 -7.96
CA ASP A 100 23.87 10.88 -8.48
C ASP A 100 23.08 12.07 -9.03
N MET A 101 21.76 12.07 -8.80
CA MET A 101 20.82 13.10 -9.22
C MET A 101 20.24 13.80 -7.99
N ASP A 102 19.83 15.05 -8.18
CA ASP A 102 19.21 15.89 -7.16
C ASP A 102 17.93 16.58 -7.68
N ALA A 103 17.39 17.49 -6.88
CA ALA A 103 16.13 18.18 -7.14
C ALA A 103 16.15 19.12 -8.37
N ASP A 104 17.33 19.41 -8.94
CA ASP A 104 17.44 20.24 -10.14
C ASP A 104 17.14 19.44 -11.42
N TYR A 105 17.08 18.11 -11.33
CA TYR A 105 16.76 17.26 -12.46
C TYR A 105 15.24 17.15 -12.68
N PRO A 106 14.77 17.41 -13.90
CA PRO A 106 13.35 17.34 -14.22
C PRO A 106 12.84 15.90 -14.26
N VAL A 107 11.79 15.65 -13.48
CA VAL A 107 11.14 14.35 -13.31
C VAL A 107 9.80 14.33 -14.02
N ILE A 108 9.58 13.29 -14.81
CA ILE A 108 8.28 12.95 -15.39
C ILE A 108 7.74 11.72 -14.67
N TYR A 109 6.52 11.80 -14.19
CA TYR A 109 5.87 10.71 -13.46
C TYR A 109 5.00 9.89 -14.39
N ASP A 110 5.08 8.56 -14.27
CA ASP A 110 4.38 7.65 -15.19
C ASP A 110 2.86 7.63 -14.95
N ALA A 111 2.42 7.96 -13.72
CA ALA A 111 1.01 7.91 -13.35
C ALA A 111 0.11 8.88 -14.14
N ASP A 112 0.67 10.00 -14.60
CA ASP A 112 -0.02 11.13 -15.25
C ASP A 112 0.60 11.53 -16.61
N ALA A 113 1.69 10.90 -17.03
CA ALA A 113 2.28 11.18 -18.34
C ALA A 113 1.41 10.66 -19.49
N ASP A 114 1.14 11.53 -20.46
CA ASP A 114 0.67 11.11 -21.79
C ASP A 114 1.89 10.80 -22.68
N TRP A 115 2.18 9.51 -22.81
CA TRP A 115 3.32 9.04 -23.60
C TRP A 115 3.13 9.22 -25.11
N SER A 116 1.93 9.53 -25.60
CA SER A 116 1.71 9.85 -27.01
C SER A 116 2.35 11.19 -27.41
N LEU A 117 2.51 12.11 -26.44
CA LEU A 117 3.08 13.44 -26.62
C LEU A 117 4.59 13.49 -26.29
N ASN A 118 5.09 12.53 -25.53
CA ASN A 118 6.42 12.54 -24.93
C ASN A 118 7.39 11.57 -25.63
N LYS A 119 7.76 11.87 -26.88
CA LYS A 119 8.59 10.98 -27.74
C LYS A 119 10.08 10.94 -27.41
N SER A 120 10.61 11.87 -26.61
CA SER A 120 12.04 12.01 -26.33
C SER A 120 12.35 12.07 -24.82
N VAL A 121 11.76 11.16 -24.05
CA VAL A 121 11.96 11.05 -22.60
C VAL A 121 12.99 9.99 -22.25
N GLY A 122 13.65 10.15 -21.11
CA GLY A 122 14.60 9.15 -20.62
C GLY A 122 14.01 7.77 -20.38
N ARG A 123 14.87 6.83 -20.01
CA ARG A 123 14.49 5.44 -19.71
C ARG A 123 13.49 5.33 -18.56
N PHE A 124 12.70 4.26 -18.59
CA PHE A 124 11.80 3.91 -17.50
C PHE A 124 12.58 3.59 -16.22
N ARG A 125 12.23 4.24 -15.10
CA ARG A 125 12.82 3.97 -13.79
C ARG A 125 11.76 3.43 -12.84
N GLN A 126 12.03 2.26 -12.27
CA GLN A 126 11.13 1.63 -11.31
C GLN A 126 11.05 2.45 -10.02
N GLY A 127 9.84 2.61 -9.45
CA GLY A 127 9.65 3.40 -8.24
C GLY A 127 10.45 2.89 -7.03
N MET A 128 10.84 1.62 -7.00
CA MET A 128 11.73 1.08 -5.96
C MET A 128 13.03 1.90 -5.81
N HIS A 129 13.54 2.44 -6.92
CA HIS A 129 14.76 3.25 -7.00
C HIS A 129 14.49 4.76 -6.95
N MET A 130 13.25 5.21 -6.76
CA MET A 130 12.93 6.63 -6.68
C MET A 130 13.59 7.28 -5.45
N PRO A 131 14.42 8.32 -5.63
CA PRO A 131 15.05 9.03 -4.53
C PRO A 131 14.01 9.87 -3.76
N ARG A 132 14.34 10.23 -2.51
CA ARG A 132 13.44 10.99 -1.64
C ARG A 132 13.06 12.35 -2.25
N TRP A 133 14.03 13.07 -2.82
CA TRP A 133 13.83 14.40 -3.41
C TRP A 133 12.82 14.39 -4.56
N ALA A 134 12.73 13.28 -5.31
CA ALA A 134 11.85 13.17 -6.48
C ALA A 134 10.38 12.87 -6.12
N SER A 135 10.09 12.57 -4.85
CA SER A 135 8.70 12.30 -4.44
C SER A 135 7.86 13.57 -4.50
N ARG A 136 6.65 13.49 -5.04
CA ARG A 136 5.69 14.61 -5.12
C ARG A 136 4.52 14.50 -4.15
N LEU A 137 4.40 13.37 -3.44
CA LEU A 137 3.29 13.10 -2.52
C LEU A 137 3.84 12.63 -1.17
N THR A 138 3.27 13.17 -0.10
CA THR A 138 3.57 12.75 1.28
C THR A 138 2.29 12.32 1.98
N LEU A 139 2.31 11.17 2.64
CA LEU A 139 1.17 10.64 3.37
C LEU A 139 1.44 10.76 4.87
N ILE A 140 0.55 11.44 5.60
CA ILE A 140 0.65 11.56 7.06
C ILE A 140 -0.24 10.51 7.70
N VAL A 141 0.36 9.56 8.40
CA VAL A 141 -0.34 8.41 8.99
C VAL A 141 -1.25 8.89 10.13
N ARG A 142 -2.54 8.57 10.03
CA ARG A 142 -3.59 8.93 11.01
C ARG A 142 -4.06 7.75 11.85
N ALA A 143 -4.06 6.55 11.29
CA ALA A 143 -4.41 5.35 12.02
C ALA A 143 -3.65 4.14 11.47
N VAL A 144 -3.34 3.19 12.34
CA VAL A 144 -2.70 1.92 12.00
C VAL A 144 -3.51 0.82 12.68
N ARG A 145 -4.04 -0.12 11.89
CA ARG A 145 -4.82 -1.26 12.38
C ARG A 145 -4.21 -2.56 11.88
N VAL A 146 -4.06 -3.54 12.76
CA VAL A 146 -3.69 -4.91 12.37
C VAL A 146 -4.93 -5.79 12.42
N GLN A 147 -5.26 -6.40 11.30
CA GLN A 147 -6.49 -7.18 11.12
C GLN A 147 -6.27 -8.29 10.08
N ARG A 148 -7.24 -9.21 9.98
CA ARG A 148 -7.27 -10.12 8.83
C ARG A 148 -7.70 -9.35 7.59
N LEU A 149 -7.24 -9.79 6.42
CA LEU A 149 -7.56 -9.16 5.14
C LEU A 149 -9.08 -9.06 4.94
N GLN A 150 -9.81 -10.16 5.18
CA GLN A 150 -11.25 -10.25 4.99
C GLN A 150 -12.06 -9.50 6.06
N ASP A 151 -11.43 -8.95 7.11
CA ASP A 151 -12.09 -8.05 8.08
C ASP A 151 -12.28 -6.62 7.51
N ILE A 152 -12.06 -6.43 6.20
CA ILE A 152 -12.30 -5.17 5.52
C ILE A 152 -13.82 -4.93 5.37
N GLY A 153 -14.24 -3.68 5.63
CA GLY A 153 -15.59 -3.21 5.31
C GLY A 153 -15.64 -2.38 4.02
N GLU A 154 -16.84 -2.07 3.54
CA GLU A 154 -17.07 -1.28 2.32
C GLU A 154 -16.39 0.10 2.38
N GLU A 155 -16.49 0.81 3.50
CA GLU A 155 -15.84 2.12 3.68
C GLU A 155 -14.32 2.03 3.54
N ASP A 156 -13.73 0.99 4.11
CA ASP A 156 -12.29 0.74 4.04
C ASP A 156 -11.85 0.34 2.62
N ALA A 157 -12.71 -0.34 1.86
CA ALA A 157 -12.45 -0.68 0.46
C ALA A 157 -12.54 0.56 -0.44
N ILE A 158 -13.51 1.45 -0.19
CA ILE A 158 -13.60 2.75 -0.85
C ILE A 158 -12.35 3.57 -0.54
N ALA A 159 -11.92 3.63 0.73
CA ALA A 159 -10.70 4.32 1.16
C ALA A 159 -9.41 3.71 0.55
N GLU A 160 -9.45 2.45 0.08
CA GLU A 160 -8.37 1.84 -0.69
C GLU A 160 -8.33 2.28 -2.16
N GLY A 161 -9.34 3.03 -2.61
CA GLY A 161 -9.48 3.55 -3.96
C GLY A 161 -10.54 2.84 -4.82
N CYS A 162 -11.28 1.87 -4.29
CA CYS A 162 -12.42 1.23 -4.97
C CYS A 162 -13.65 2.15 -4.93
N ALA A 163 -13.53 3.32 -5.56
CA ALA A 163 -14.53 4.37 -5.53
C ALA A 163 -15.81 3.98 -6.29
N PRO A 164 -16.99 4.48 -5.86
CA PRO A 164 -18.25 4.22 -6.55
C PRO A 164 -18.26 4.81 -7.96
N LEU A 165 -18.85 4.07 -8.90
CA LEU A 165 -19.12 4.46 -10.27
C LEU A 165 -20.55 4.05 -10.65
N GLY A 166 -21.48 4.98 -10.58
CA GLY A 166 -22.90 4.68 -10.81
C GLY A 166 -23.43 3.72 -9.73
N SER A 167 -23.96 2.57 -10.16
CA SER A 167 -24.45 1.50 -9.28
C SER A 167 -23.40 0.45 -8.92
N GLU A 168 -22.15 0.64 -9.35
CA GLU A 168 -21.05 -0.31 -9.16
C GLU A 168 -19.83 0.38 -8.53
N PHE A 169 -18.72 -0.36 -8.38
CA PHE A 169 -17.47 0.13 -7.80
C PHE A 169 -16.30 -0.16 -8.73
N LEU A 170 -15.41 0.81 -8.88
CA LEU A 170 -14.20 0.69 -9.72
C LEU A 170 -13.24 -0.34 -9.15
N ILE A 171 -12.58 -1.10 -10.03
CA ILE A 171 -11.41 -1.92 -9.70
C ILE A 171 -10.16 -1.16 -10.21
N PRO A 172 -9.41 -0.46 -9.33
CA PRO A 172 -8.31 0.40 -9.75
C PRO A 172 -7.27 -0.31 -10.63
N GLY A 173 -7.02 0.24 -11.81
CA GLY A 173 -6.00 -0.29 -12.73
C GLY A 173 -6.41 -1.54 -13.50
N GLN A 174 -7.68 -1.95 -13.44
CA GLN A 174 -8.24 -3.00 -14.28
C GLN A 174 -9.24 -2.42 -15.26
N TYR A 175 -9.17 -2.86 -16.52
CA TYR A 175 -9.99 -2.38 -17.62
C TYR A 175 -10.61 -3.57 -18.37
N LEU A 176 -11.73 -3.33 -19.04
CA LEU A 176 -12.40 -4.38 -19.83
C LEU A 176 -11.50 -4.81 -21.00
N TYR A 177 -11.46 -6.11 -21.26
CA TYR A 177 -10.71 -6.63 -22.40
C TYR A 177 -11.28 -6.15 -23.74
N SER A 178 -12.62 -6.01 -23.82
CA SER A 178 -13.32 -5.51 -25.00
C SER A 178 -13.13 -4.02 -25.25
N ASP A 179 -12.80 -3.24 -24.22
CA ASP A 179 -12.64 -1.80 -24.30
C ASP A 179 -11.68 -1.33 -23.18
N PRO A 180 -10.38 -1.20 -23.48
CA PRO A 180 -9.37 -0.75 -22.51
C PRO A 180 -9.59 0.67 -21.98
N SER A 181 -10.50 1.46 -22.57
CA SER A 181 -10.89 2.77 -22.04
C SER A 181 -11.87 2.68 -20.87
N LYS A 182 -12.54 1.53 -20.70
CA LYS A 182 -13.56 1.31 -19.67
C LYS A 182 -12.98 0.52 -18.49
N PRO A 183 -13.07 1.06 -17.27
CA PRO A 183 -12.62 0.35 -16.09
C PRO A 183 -13.47 -0.90 -15.85
N ARG A 184 -12.87 -1.94 -15.28
CA ARG A 184 -13.64 -3.04 -14.68
C ARG A 184 -14.29 -2.54 -13.40
N THR A 185 -15.46 -3.08 -13.13
CA THR A 185 -16.27 -2.77 -11.96
C THR A 185 -16.68 -4.04 -11.23
N ALA A 186 -17.11 -3.88 -9.98
CA ALA A 186 -17.73 -4.93 -9.19
C ALA A 186 -18.99 -4.41 -8.49
N ILE A 187 -19.83 -5.34 -8.03
CA ILE A 187 -21.11 -5.06 -7.39
C ILE A 187 -20.98 -4.39 -6.02
N SER A 188 -19.83 -4.56 -5.34
CA SER A 188 -19.53 -3.94 -4.05
C SER A 188 -18.08 -3.44 -4.00
N ALA A 189 -17.76 -2.51 -3.11
CA ALA A 189 -16.39 -2.05 -2.94
C ALA A 189 -15.50 -3.19 -2.43
N THR A 190 -16.02 -4.05 -1.55
CA THR A 190 -15.28 -5.22 -1.05
C THR A 190 -14.91 -6.20 -2.16
N SER A 191 -15.84 -6.52 -3.07
CA SER A 191 -15.56 -7.42 -4.20
C SER A 191 -14.62 -6.78 -5.24
N ALA A 192 -14.71 -5.46 -5.43
CA ALA A 192 -13.74 -4.72 -6.22
C ALA A 192 -12.33 -4.78 -5.59
N TYR A 193 -12.26 -4.65 -4.26
CA TYR A 193 -11.01 -4.72 -3.52
C TYR A 193 -10.40 -6.12 -3.51
N GLU A 194 -11.21 -7.17 -3.39
CA GLU A 194 -10.77 -8.56 -3.54
C GLU A 194 -10.05 -8.77 -4.89
N SER A 195 -10.70 -8.31 -5.98
CA SER A 195 -10.13 -8.42 -7.33
C SER A 195 -8.82 -7.64 -7.47
N LEU A 196 -8.75 -6.44 -6.89
CA LEU A 196 -7.53 -5.63 -6.83
C LEU A 196 -6.42 -6.32 -6.02
N TRP A 197 -6.78 -6.87 -4.86
CA TRP A 197 -5.86 -7.51 -3.95
C TRP A 197 -5.20 -8.75 -4.57
N ASN A 198 -5.98 -9.62 -5.21
CA ASN A 198 -5.47 -10.81 -5.88
C ASN A 198 -4.50 -10.44 -7.00
N GLN A 199 -4.85 -9.46 -7.83
CA GLN A 199 -3.95 -8.98 -8.89
C GLN A 199 -2.57 -8.58 -8.37
N ILE A 200 -2.49 -8.00 -7.17
CA ILE A 200 -1.24 -7.50 -6.59
C ILE A 200 -0.49 -8.57 -5.79
N ASN A 201 -1.21 -9.44 -5.08
CA ASN A 201 -0.62 -10.26 -4.01
C ASN A 201 -0.76 -11.77 -4.21
N GLU A 202 -1.65 -12.25 -5.09
CA GLU A 202 -1.92 -13.68 -5.27
C GLU A 202 -0.68 -14.44 -5.74
N ALA A 203 0.04 -13.91 -6.72
CA ALA A 203 1.29 -14.50 -7.24
C ALA A 203 2.39 -14.66 -6.17
N ARG A 204 2.27 -13.97 -5.04
CA ARG A 204 3.19 -14.06 -3.90
C ARG A 204 2.69 -15.02 -2.81
N GLY A 205 1.56 -15.69 -3.02
CA GLY A 205 0.94 -16.61 -2.05
C GLY A 205 0.03 -15.93 -1.02
N TYR A 206 -0.29 -14.65 -1.20
CA TYR A 206 -1.12 -13.88 -0.26
C TYR A 206 -2.46 -13.49 -0.89
N GLY A 207 -3.06 -14.38 -1.67
CA GLY A 207 -4.40 -14.16 -2.24
C GLY A 207 -5.48 -13.95 -1.19
N TRP A 208 -6.66 -13.52 -1.63
CA TRP A 208 -7.81 -13.20 -0.80
C TRP A 208 -8.23 -14.38 0.09
N ASP A 209 -8.30 -15.57 -0.48
CA ASP A 209 -8.70 -16.80 0.22
C ASP A 209 -7.71 -17.23 1.31
N ALA A 210 -6.44 -16.85 1.18
CA ALA A 210 -5.43 -17.10 2.21
C ALA A 210 -5.69 -16.24 3.48
N ASN A 211 -6.52 -15.20 3.35
CA ASN A 211 -6.90 -14.27 4.41
C ASN A 211 -5.72 -13.87 5.32
N PRO A 212 -4.62 -13.34 4.75
CA PRO A 212 -3.42 -13.04 5.52
C PRO A 212 -3.66 -11.95 6.56
N TRP A 213 -2.78 -11.87 7.55
CA TRP A 213 -2.69 -10.70 8.41
C TRP A 213 -2.17 -9.50 7.62
N VAL A 214 -2.82 -8.36 7.79
CA VAL A 214 -2.44 -7.11 7.14
C VAL A 214 -2.34 -5.98 8.16
N VAL A 215 -1.49 -5.00 7.83
CA VAL A 215 -1.52 -3.69 8.48
C VAL A 215 -2.23 -2.72 7.55
N ALA A 216 -3.39 -2.22 8.00
CA ALA A 216 -4.15 -1.15 7.35
C ALA A 216 -3.66 0.19 7.89
N VAL A 217 -3.18 1.04 6.99
CA VAL A 217 -2.62 2.37 7.30
C VAL A 217 -3.52 3.42 6.66
N ALA A 218 -4.22 4.21 7.48
CA ALA A 218 -5.00 5.35 7.04
C ALA A 218 -4.17 6.63 7.13
N PHE A 219 -4.32 7.54 6.18
CA PHE A 219 -3.47 8.73 6.06
C PHE A 219 -4.19 9.92 5.41
N THR A 220 -3.63 11.11 5.62
CA THR A 220 -3.95 12.31 4.81
C THR A 220 -2.90 12.49 3.72
N VAL A 221 -3.30 12.95 2.54
CA VAL A 221 -2.41 13.15 1.39
C VAL A 221 -2.00 14.61 1.29
N GLU A 222 -0.69 14.87 1.30
CA GLU A 222 -0.08 16.16 1.01
C GLU A 222 0.52 16.13 -0.39
N HIS A 223 0.10 17.07 -1.25
CA HIS A 223 0.54 17.16 -2.65
C HIS A 223 1.87 17.91 -2.76
N ARG A 224 2.85 17.49 -1.94
CA ARG A 224 4.17 18.10 -1.86
C ARG A 224 5.19 17.10 -1.36
N ASN A 225 6.47 17.38 -1.61
CA ASN A 225 7.57 16.54 -1.12
C ASN A 225 7.62 16.54 0.42
N ILE A 226 8.08 15.44 1.01
CA ILE A 226 8.16 15.26 2.47
C ILE A 226 9.03 16.31 3.16
N ASP A 227 10.05 16.82 2.46
CA ASP A 227 10.95 17.86 2.98
C ASP A 227 10.27 19.24 3.06
N GLN A 228 9.10 19.40 2.41
CA GLN A 228 8.26 20.60 2.45
C GLN A 228 7.10 20.47 3.45
N VAL A 229 6.93 19.30 4.06
CA VAL A 229 5.92 19.08 5.11
C VAL A 229 6.58 19.32 6.47
N PRO A 230 5.96 20.08 7.39
CA PRO A 230 6.44 20.21 8.76
C PRO A 230 6.57 18.85 9.46
N ALA A 231 7.55 18.73 10.36
CA ALA A 231 7.65 17.61 11.28
C ALA A 231 6.66 17.77 12.44
#